data_AF-A0A8X7QCS3-F1
#
_entry.id   AF-A0A8X7QCS3-F1
#
_cell.length_a   1.000
_cell.length_b   1.000
_cell.length_c   1.000
_cell.angle_alpha   90.00
_cell.angle_beta   90.00
_cell.angle_gamma   90.00
#
_symmetry.space_group_name_H-M   'P 1'
#
loop_
_entity.id
_entity.type
_entity.pdbx_description
1 polymer ?
#
loop_
_entity_poly.entity_id
_entity_poly.type
_entity_poly.pdbx_seq_one_letter_code
_entity_poly.pdbx_strand_id
1 'polypeptide(L)'
;MNVFIAFPQATPASKFPTCTSDYYHFNELLTPKGQAVRKRVREFMEKEVAPIMTEYWEKAEFPFHIIPKLGALGVVGGSIKGCGCPGLSITANAIAIAEISRVDASCGTFNLVHTSLDMLTIGKMSLAWRRFHLKT
;
A
#
# COMPACT_ATOMS: atom_id res chain seq x y z
N MET A 1 25.48 -13.24 -11.88
CA MET A 1 25.85 -14.33 -10.95
C MET A 1 24.63 -14.65 -10.09
N ASN A 2 24.28 -15.92 -9.88
CA ASN A 2 23.13 -16.29 -9.04
C ASN A 2 23.42 -15.96 -7.57
N VAL A 3 22.56 -15.17 -6.92
CA VAL A 3 22.75 -14.70 -5.55
C VAL A 3 22.88 -15.84 -4.53
N PHE A 4 22.19 -16.97 -4.75
CA PHE A 4 22.27 -18.14 -3.88
C PHE A 4 23.64 -18.84 -3.94
N ILE A 5 24.40 -18.65 -5.02
CA ILE A 5 25.78 -19.15 -5.13
C ILE A 5 26.75 -18.12 -4.57
N ALA A 6 26.51 -16.83 -4.84
CA ALA A 6 27.37 -15.74 -4.42
C ALA A 6 27.40 -15.55 -2.88
N PHE A 7 26.26 -15.73 -2.22
CA PHE A 7 26.08 -15.47 -0.81
C PHE A 7 25.09 -16.48 -0.19
N PRO A 8 25.50 -17.76 -0.05
CA PRO A 8 24.60 -18.85 0.35
C PRO A 8 24.07 -18.74 1.80
N GLN A 9 24.73 -17.95 2.66
CA GLN A 9 24.40 -17.83 4.08
C GLN A 9 23.17 -16.96 4.38
N ALA A 10 22.71 -16.13 3.44
CA ALA A 10 21.55 -15.27 3.65
C ALA A 10 20.54 -15.37 2.53
N THR A 11 19.32 -14.96 2.87
CA THR A 11 18.19 -14.96 1.94
C THR A 11 18.00 -13.55 1.38
N PRO A 12 17.94 -13.37 0.05
CA PRO A 12 17.65 -12.07 -0.55
C PRO A 12 16.21 -11.63 -0.29
N ALA A 13 15.95 -10.33 -0.36
CA ALA A 13 14.62 -9.76 -0.13
C ALA A 13 13.55 -10.23 -1.12
N SER A 14 13.93 -10.87 -2.25
CA SER A 14 12.98 -11.55 -3.14
C SER A 14 12.20 -12.69 -2.46
N LYS A 15 12.73 -13.22 -1.35
CA LYS A 15 11.96 -13.95 -0.33
C LYS A 15 11.87 -13.07 0.91
N PHE A 16 10.80 -12.27 0.99
CA PHE A 16 10.71 -11.21 1.99
C PHE A 16 10.71 -11.78 3.42
N PRO A 17 11.42 -11.15 4.39
CA PRO A 17 11.50 -11.64 5.76
C PRO A 17 10.16 -11.57 6.48
N THR A 18 9.96 -12.49 7.42
CA THR A 18 8.81 -12.45 8.33
C THR A 18 8.84 -11.18 9.18
N CYS A 19 7.66 -10.67 9.53
CA CYS A 19 7.55 -9.46 10.35
C CYS A 19 7.83 -9.79 11.82
N THR A 20 9.09 -9.63 12.24
CA THR A 20 9.52 -9.71 13.65
C THR A 20 9.55 -8.34 14.34
N SER A 21 9.34 -7.26 13.58
CA SER A 21 9.34 -5.88 14.10
C SER A 21 8.08 -5.52 14.91
N ASP A 22 7.02 -6.33 14.85
CA ASP A 22 5.80 -6.16 15.63
C ASP A 22 5.98 -6.66 17.08
N TYR A 23 6.89 -6.03 17.81
CA TYR A 23 7.34 -6.49 19.14
C TYR A 23 6.32 -6.21 20.25
N TYR A 24 5.57 -5.11 20.15
CA TYR A 24 4.53 -4.75 21.13
C TYR A 24 3.12 -5.13 20.69
N HIS A 25 2.99 -6.09 19.77
CA HIS A 25 1.71 -6.60 19.29
C HIS A 25 0.75 -5.48 18.83
N PHE A 26 1.25 -4.53 18.03
CA PHE A 26 0.48 -3.39 17.50
C PHE A 26 -0.76 -3.84 16.73
N ASN A 27 -0.77 -5.08 16.24
CA ASN A 27 -1.94 -5.68 15.61
C ASN A 27 -3.19 -5.64 16.50
N GLU A 28 -3.03 -5.74 17.82
CA GLU A 28 -4.13 -5.68 18.80
C GLU A 28 -4.78 -4.29 18.89
N LEU A 29 -4.04 -3.24 18.49
CA LEU A 29 -4.55 -1.87 18.41
C LEU A 29 -5.38 -1.63 17.15
N LEU A 30 -5.37 -2.57 16.20
CA LEU A 30 -6.14 -2.48 14.96
C LEU A 30 -7.51 -3.15 15.12
N THR A 31 -8.53 -2.52 14.52
CA THR A 31 -9.83 -3.18 14.35
C THR A 31 -9.71 -4.45 13.50
N PRO A 32 -10.64 -5.42 13.60
CA PRO A 32 -10.60 -6.64 12.78
C PRO A 32 -10.51 -6.36 11.27
N LYS A 33 -11.21 -5.31 10.79
CA LYS A 33 -11.12 -4.86 9.40
C LYS A 33 -9.72 -4.32 9.06
N GLY A 34 -9.11 -3.56 9.96
CA GLY A 34 -7.73 -3.05 9.80
C GLY A 34 -6.70 -4.18 9.76
N GLN A 35 -6.84 -5.19 10.62
CA GLN A 35 -5.98 -6.39 10.60
C GLN A 35 -6.11 -7.15 9.27
N ALA A 36 -7.33 -7.31 8.76
CA ALA A 36 -7.57 -7.95 7.46
C ALA A 36 -6.97 -7.16 6.28
N VAL A 37 -7.02 -5.82 6.32
CA VAL A 37 -6.34 -4.96 5.33
C VAL A 37 -4.82 -5.17 5.41
N ARG A 38 -4.25 -5.09 6.62
CA ARG A 38 -2.81 -5.29 6.85
C ARG A 38 -2.32 -6.61 6.27
N LYS A 39 -2.98 -7.72 6.62
CA LYS A 39 -2.62 -9.06 6.14
C LYS A 39 -2.68 -9.17 4.62
N ARG A 40 -3.78 -8.72 4.00
CA ARG A 40 -3.96 -8.78 2.55
C ARG A 40 -2.90 -7.99 1.79
N VAL A 41 -2.61 -6.76 2.23
CA VAL A 41 -1.60 -5.90 1.60
C VAL A 41 -0.21 -6.52 1.76
N ARG A 42 0.13 -7.01 2.95
CA ARG A 42 1.41 -7.68 3.20
C ARG A 42 1.62 -8.87 2.27
N GLU A 43 0.66 -9.79 2.24
CA GLU A 43 0.73 -11.00 1.42
C GLU A 43 0.88 -10.66 -0.07
N PHE A 44 0.16 -9.63 -0.55
CA PHE A 44 0.31 -9.16 -1.91
C PHE A 44 1.71 -8.61 -2.20
N MET A 45 2.21 -7.71 -1.36
CA MET A 45 3.49 -7.04 -1.59
C MET A 45 4.66 -8.02 -1.52
N GLU A 46 4.66 -8.93 -0.55
CA GLU A 46 5.69 -9.96 -0.41
C GLU A 46 5.68 -10.95 -1.58
N LYS A 47 4.51 -11.27 -2.13
CA LYS A 47 4.37 -12.24 -3.22
C LYS A 47 4.62 -11.64 -4.59
N GLU A 48 4.07 -10.46 -4.87
CA GLU A 48 3.99 -9.91 -6.22
C GLU A 48 5.03 -8.82 -6.47
N VAL A 49 5.48 -8.10 -5.44
CA VAL A 49 6.41 -6.96 -5.58
C VAL A 49 7.82 -7.31 -5.14
N ALA A 50 8.00 -7.97 -3.98
CA ALA A 50 9.32 -8.31 -3.47
C ALA A 50 10.22 -9.08 -4.47
N PRO A 51 9.69 -10.02 -5.28
CA PRO A 51 10.53 -10.73 -6.25
C PRO A 51 11.05 -9.87 -7.41
N ILE A 52 10.36 -8.78 -7.76
CA ILE A 52 10.66 -7.96 -8.94
C ILE A 52 11.29 -6.60 -8.59
N MET A 53 11.14 -6.13 -7.34
CA MET A 53 11.47 -4.75 -6.97
C MET A 53 12.93 -4.38 -7.24
N THR A 54 13.89 -5.30 -7.03
CA THR A 54 15.32 -5.01 -7.21
C THR A 54 15.66 -4.66 -8.66
N GLU A 55 15.06 -5.35 -9.64
CA GLU A 55 15.31 -5.10 -11.06
C GLU A 55 14.76 -3.74 -11.48
N TYR A 56 13.52 -3.43 -11.10
CA TYR A 56 12.87 -2.16 -11.45
C TYR A 56 13.54 -0.98 -10.75
N TRP A 57 13.93 -1.15 -9.48
CA TRP A 57 14.61 -0.11 -8.71
C TRP A 57 15.97 0.24 -9.33
N GLU A 58 16.77 -0.77 -9.70
CA GLU A 58 18.07 -0.56 -10.35
C GLU A 58 17.94 0.15 -11.70
N LYS A 59 16.90 -0.19 -12.47
CA LYS A 59 16.64 0.42 -13.79
C LYS A 59 15.97 1.78 -13.72
N ALA A 60 15.55 2.24 -12.53
CA ALA A 60 14.66 3.39 -12.36
C ALA A 60 13.39 3.31 -13.22
N GLU A 61 12.85 2.09 -13.40
CA GLU A 61 11.62 1.82 -14.15
C GLU A 61 10.44 1.57 -13.20
N PHE A 62 9.21 1.76 -13.68
CA PHE A 62 8.01 1.48 -12.90
C PHE A 62 7.31 0.18 -13.33
N PRO A 63 6.95 -0.72 -12.40
CA PRO A 63 6.28 -1.99 -12.73
C PRO A 63 4.78 -1.77 -13.01
N PHE A 64 4.43 -1.21 -14.17
CA PHE A 64 3.04 -0.87 -14.53
C PHE A 64 2.05 -2.04 -14.43
N HIS A 65 2.51 -3.27 -14.63
CA HIS A 65 1.69 -4.48 -14.51
C HIS A 65 1.19 -4.75 -13.07
N ILE A 66 1.77 -4.10 -12.05
CA ILE A 66 1.33 -4.17 -10.65
C ILE A 66 0.13 -3.27 -10.38
N ILE A 67 -0.05 -2.17 -11.13
CA ILE A 67 -1.09 -1.17 -10.87
C ILE A 67 -2.51 -1.77 -10.80
N PRO A 68 -2.95 -2.61 -11.76
CA PRO A 68 -4.30 -3.18 -11.71
C PRO A 68 -4.50 -4.08 -10.47
N LYS A 69 -3.45 -4.82 -10.09
CA LYS A 69 -3.49 -5.70 -8.92
C LYS A 69 -3.54 -4.90 -7.62
N LEU A 70 -2.78 -3.81 -7.53
CA LEU A 70 -2.82 -2.89 -6.38
C LEU A 70 -4.20 -2.25 -6.22
N GLY A 71 -4.84 -1.84 -7.34
CA GLY A 71 -6.22 -1.34 -7.34
C GLY A 71 -7.22 -2.38 -6.82
N ALA A 72 -7.07 -3.65 -7.23
CA ALA A 72 -7.93 -4.75 -6.79
C ALA A 72 -7.83 -5.07 -5.28
N LEU A 73 -6.78 -4.62 -4.57
CA LEU A 73 -6.67 -4.78 -3.12
C LEU A 73 -7.68 -3.93 -2.33
N GLY A 74 -8.32 -2.96 -2.98
CA GLY A 74 -9.29 -2.06 -2.33
C GLY A 74 -8.64 -1.13 -1.32
N VAL A 75 -7.42 -0.65 -1.60
CA VAL A 75 -6.70 0.33 -0.76
C VAL A 75 -6.53 1.69 -1.44
N VAL A 76 -6.64 1.73 -2.77
CA VAL A 76 -6.61 2.97 -3.56
C VAL A 76 -7.87 3.78 -3.27
N GLY A 77 -7.71 5.08 -3.01
CA GLY A 77 -8.80 5.94 -2.52
C GLY A 77 -8.98 5.91 -1.00
N GLY A 78 -8.30 5.01 -0.29
CA GLY A 78 -8.04 5.09 1.15
C GLY A 78 -9.28 5.36 1.99
N SER A 79 -9.30 6.48 2.71
CA SER A 79 -10.39 6.86 3.62
C SER A 79 -11.53 7.66 2.98
N ILE A 80 -11.47 7.89 1.67
CA ILE A 80 -12.51 8.62 0.92
C ILE A 80 -13.78 7.76 0.90
N LYS A 81 -14.91 8.34 1.30
CA LYS A 81 -16.21 7.68 1.32
C LYS A 81 -16.99 7.99 0.04
N GLY A 82 -17.57 6.96 -0.58
CA GLY A 82 -18.33 7.10 -1.83
C GLY A 82 -17.43 7.10 -3.07
N CYS A 83 -17.98 7.49 -4.23
CA CYS A 83 -17.23 7.58 -5.51
C CYS A 83 -16.48 6.30 -5.92
N GLY A 84 -17.00 5.12 -5.56
CA GLY A 84 -16.33 3.84 -5.80
C GLY A 84 -15.07 3.60 -4.96
N CYS A 85 -14.75 4.48 -4.00
CA CYS A 85 -13.62 4.34 -3.09
C CYS A 85 -13.95 3.41 -1.91
N PRO A 86 -12.94 2.77 -1.29
CA PRO A 86 -13.14 1.74 -0.29
C PRO A 86 -13.65 2.27 1.07
N GLY A 87 -13.53 3.58 1.35
CA GLY A 87 -14.03 4.17 2.59
C GLY A 87 -13.40 3.60 3.86
N LEU A 88 -12.09 3.28 3.81
CA LEU A 88 -11.35 2.74 4.94
C LEU A 88 -11.34 3.72 6.13
N SER A 89 -11.12 3.21 7.34
CA SER A 89 -10.74 4.10 8.44
C SER A 89 -9.37 4.72 8.16
N ILE A 90 -9.08 5.89 8.74
CA ILE A 90 -7.77 6.55 8.58
C ILE A 90 -6.64 5.60 9.01
N THR A 91 -6.82 4.89 10.12
CA THR A 91 -5.85 3.89 10.62
C THR A 91 -5.69 2.71 9.66
N ALA A 92 -6.77 2.23 9.03
CA ALA A 92 -6.69 1.16 8.03
C ALA A 92 -6.00 1.61 6.74
N ASN A 93 -6.17 2.87 6.33
CA ASN A 93 -5.41 3.45 5.22
C ASN A 93 -3.92 3.61 5.58
N ALA A 94 -3.62 4.10 6.79
CA ALA A 94 -2.26 4.28 7.26
C ALA A 94 -1.49 2.95 7.34
N ILE A 95 -2.12 1.89 7.88
CA ILE A 95 -1.47 0.57 7.94
C ILE A 95 -1.29 -0.04 6.54
N ALA A 96 -2.21 0.21 5.61
CA ALA A 96 -2.04 -0.23 4.21
C ALA A 96 -0.81 0.43 3.57
N ILE A 97 -0.66 1.76 3.73
CA ILE A 97 0.52 2.49 3.25
C ILE A 97 1.80 1.94 3.90
N ALA A 98 1.78 1.69 5.21
CA ALA A 98 2.94 1.15 5.92
C ALA A 98 3.33 -0.24 5.41
N GLU A 99 2.38 -1.14 5.14
CA GLU A 99 2.68 -2.49 4.61
C GLU A 99 3.19 -2.46 3.16
N ILE A 100 2.73 -1.50 2.34
CA ILE A 100 3.29 -1.28 0.99
C ILE A 100 4.74 -0.81 1.11
N SER A 101 4.97 0.28 1.87
CA SER A 101 6.28 0.89 2.04
C SER A 101 7.29 -0.02 2.74
N ARG A 102 6.82 -0.99 3.54
CA ARG A 102 7.70 -1.99 4.16
C ARG A 102 8.42 -2.84 3.11
N VAL A 103 7.79 -3.13 1.99
CA VAL A 103 8.37 -3.92 0.91
C VAL A 103 9.08 -3.02 -0.10
N ASP A 104 8.39 -2.00 -0.61
CA ASP A 104 8.96 -1.06 -1.56
C ASP A 104 8.42 0.36 -1.34
N ALA A 105 9.33 1.29 -1.02
CA ALA A 105 8.98 2.68 -0.75
C ALA A 105 8.50 3.43 -2.00
N SER A 106 8.92 3.00 -3.21
CA SER A 106 8.47 3.61 -4.47
C SER A 106 6.98 3.33 -4.69
N CYS A 107 6.54 2.08 -4.56
CA CYS A 107 5.13 1.69 -4.57
C CYS A 107 4.33 2.38 -3.45
N GLY A 108 4.92 2.49 -2.25
CA GLY A 108 4.31 3.18 -1.11
C GLY A 108 4.03 4.65 -1.42
N THR A 109 5.03 5.34 -1.95
CA THR A 109 4.93 6.75 -2.37
C THR A 109 3.93 6.91 -3.52
N PHE A 110 3.99 6.05 -4.52
CA PHE A 110 3.02 6.03 -5.62
C PHE A 110 1.59 5.95 -5.07
N ASN A 111 1.27 4.95 -4.25
CA ASN A 111 -0.07 4.81 -3.69
C ASN A 111 -0.46 6.00 -2.82
N LEU A 112 0.47 6.52 -2.00
CA LEU A 112 0.24 7.66 -1.13
C LEU A 112 -0.12 8.92 -1.91
N VAL A 113 0.63 9.25 -2.97
CA VAL A 113 0.36 10.44 -3.79
C VAL A 113 -1.01 10.33 -4.48
N HIS A 114 -1.29 9.20 -5.11
CA HIS A 114 -2.57 9.00 -5.81
C HIS A 114 -3.76 9.05 -4.84
N THR A 115 -3.65 8.35 -3.70
CA THR A 115 -4.78 8.21 -2.76
C THR A 115 -4.92 9.40 -1.82
N SER A 116 -3.83 9.82 -1.18
CA SER A 116 -3.85 10.75 -0.04
C SER A 116 -3.53 12.18 -0.43
N LEU A 117 -3.08 12.45 -1.66
CA LEU A 117 -2.93 13.80 -2.19
C LEU A 117 -3.96 14.06 -3.29
N ASP A 118 -3.87 13.37 -4.43
CA ASP A 118 -4.69 13.68 -5.61
C ASP A 118 -6.18 13.38 -5.38
N MET A 119 -6.54 12.11 -5.22
CA MET A 119 -7.93 11.70 -4.99
C MET A 119 -8.55 12.38 -3.77
N LEU A 120 -7.77 12.55 -2.69
CA LEU A 120 -8.26 13.21 -1.48
C LEU A 120 -8.56 14.70 -1.72
N THR A 121 -7.73 15.40 -2.48
CA THR A 121 -7.96 16.80 -2.86
C THR A 121 -9.24 16.91 -3.69
N ILE A 122 -9.39 16.06 -4.70
CA ILE A 122 -10.61 16.00 -5.52
C ILE A 122 -11.84 15.71 -4.65
N GLY A 123 -11.78 14.70 -3.79
CA GLY A 123 -12.89 14.31 -2.91
C GLY A 123 -13.32 15.43 -1.97
N LYS A 124 -12.35 16.14 -1.37
CA LYS A 124 -12.63 17.27 -0.47
C LYS A 124 -13.20 18.47 -1.22
N MET A 125 -12.64 18.84 -2.37
CA MET A 125 -13.11 19.99 -3.15
C MET A 125 -14.49 19.74 -3.76
N SER A 126 -14.74 18.54 -4.27
CA SER A 126 -16.07 18.15 -4.79
C SER A 126 -17.15 18.21 -3.71
N LEU A 127 -16.86 17.70 -2.51
CA LEU A 127 -17.79 17.77 -1.38
C LEU A 127 -18.04 19.21 -0.91
N ALA A 128 -16.98 20.04 -0.87
CA ALA A 128 -17.09 21.45 -0.52
C ALA A 128 -17.98 22.21 -1.53
N TRP A 129 -17.78 21.97 -2.83
CA TRP A 129 -18.58 22.59 -3.89
C TRP A 129 -20.07 22.22 -3.80
N ARG A 130 -20.39 20.93 -3.58
CA ARG A 130 -21.77 20.47 -3.37
C ARG A 130 -22.42 21.12 -2.15
N ARG A 131 -21.69 21.27 -1.04
CA ARG A 131 -22.21 21.91 0.18
C ARG A 131 -22.50 23.40 0.00
N PHE A 132 -21.77 24.08 -0.88
CA PHE A 132 -22.03 25.48 -1.20
C PHE A 132 -23.29 25.64 -2.05
N HIS A 133 -23.47 24.80 -3.07
CA HIS A 133 -24.58 24.93 -4.04
C HIS A 133 -25.89 24.25 -3.60
N LEU A 134 -25.86 23.28 -2.68
CA LEU A 134 -27.08 22.64 -2.13
C LEU A 134 -27.61 23.36 -0.87
N LYS A 135 -26.97 24.46 -0.46
CA LYS A 135 -27.44 25.33 0.63
C LYS A 135 -28.16 26.60 0.15
N THR A 136 -28.40 26.70 -1.16
CA THR A 136 -29.30 27.66 -1.82
C THR A 136 -30.49 26.90 -2.39
#